data_AF-A0A5D3FSI7-F1
#
_entry.id   AF-A0A5D3FSI7-F1
#
_cell.length_a   1.000
_cell.length_b   1.000
_cell.length_c   1.000
_cell.angle_alpha   90.00
_cell.angle_beta   90.00
_cell.angle_gamma   90.00
#
_symmetry.space_group_name_H-M   'P 1'
#
loop_
_entity.id
_entity.type
_entity.pdbx_description
1 polymer ?
#
loop_
_entity_poly.entity_id
_entity_poly.type
_entity_poly.pdbx_seq_one_letter_code
_entity_poly.pdbx_strand_id
1 'polypeptide(L)'
;MVDVTNDPERHGREGALAALKEAAQDPAMQKQHGPAAESFEPEDYEHLIALAWRYQFDDDRSKFKRELRELQEHVSNRILARLELNG
;
A
#
# COMPACT_ATOMS: atom_id res chain seq x y z
N MET A 1 -18.49 -1.71 -28.65
CA MET A 1 -17.53 -0.84 -27.95
C MET A 1 -18.02 -0.71 -26.54
N VAL A 2 -17.36 -1.36 -25.58
CA VAL A 2 -17.69 -1.23 -24.16
C VAL A 2 -17.11 0.12 -23.72
N ASP A 3 -17.95 0.98 -23.17
CA ASP A 3 -17.59 2.33 -22.75
C ASP A 3 -16.50 2.25 -21.66
N VAL A 4 -15.29 2.70 -22.00
CA VAL A 4 -14.08 2.62 -21.13
C VAL A 4 -14.10 3.73 -20.06
N THR A 5 -15.17 4.53 -19.99
CA THR A 5 -15.13 5.83 -19.28
C THR A 5 -15.68 5.80 -17.86
N ASN A 6 -16.16 4.66 -17.35
CA ASN A 6 -16.65 4.57 -15.98
C ASN A 6 -16.51 3.15 -15.43
N ASP A 7 -15.27 2.76 -15.13
CA ASP A 7 -15.01 1.59 -14.29
C ASP A 7 -15.09 2.06 -12.81
N PRO A 8 -16.21 1.79 -12.10
CA PRO A 8 -16.38 2.23 -10.70
C PRO A 8 -15.33 1.60 -9.77
N GLU A 9 -14.77 0.45 -10.13
CA GLU A 9 -13.68 -0.14 -9.35
C GLU A 9 -12.37 0.65 -9.50
N ARG A 10 -12.12 1.21 -10.69
CA ARG A 10 -10.95 2.06 -10.94
C ARG A 10 -11.02 3.35 -10.12
N HIS A 11 -12.16 4.04 -10.11
CA HIS A 11 -12.35 5.22 -9.27
C HIS A 11 -12.24 4.90 -7.77
N GLY A 12 -12.73 3.74 -7.33
CA GLY A 12 -12.57 3.28 -5.94
C GLY A 12 -11.10 3.05 -5.56
N ARG A 13 -10.30 2.44 -6.45
CA ARG A 13 -8.86 2.23 -6.24
C ARG A 13 -8.07 3.54 -6.20
N GLU A 14 -8.38 4.47 -7.09
CA GLU A 14 -7.75 5.80 -7.11
C GLU A 14 -8.07 6.60 -5.83
N GLY A 15 -9.31 6.53 -5.33
CA GLY A 15 -9.71 7.13 -4.06
C GLY A 15 -9.02 6.48 -2.84
N ALA A 16 -8.92 5.15 -2.80
CA ALA A 16 -8.19 4.44 -1.75
C ALA A 16 -6.70 4.78 -1.75
N LEU A 17 -6.09 4.91 -2.93
CA LEU A 17 -4.69 5.31 -3.09
C LEU A 17 -4.44 6.73 -2.61
N ALA A 18 -5.34 7.66 -2.93
CA ALA A 18 -5.28 9.02 -2.42
C ALA A 18 -5.36 9.05 -0.88
N ALA A 19 -6.31 8.32 -0.29
CA ALA A 19 -6.48 8.27 1.16
C ALA A 19 -5.27 7.66 1.90
N LEU A 20 -4.66 6.60 1.36
CA LEU A 20 -3.44 6.01 1.94
C LEU A 20 -2.25 6.96 1.85
N LYS A 21 -2.09 7.66 0.72
CA LYS A 21 -1.04 8.68 0.55
C LYS A 21 -1.23 9.86 1.49
N GLU A 22 -2.47 10.32 1.68
CA GLU A 22 -2.81 11.39 2.62
C GLU A 22 -2.49 10.97 4.07
N ALA A 23 -2.88 9.77 4.48
CA ALA A 23 -2.59 9.24 5.81
C ALA A 23 -1.08 9.10 6.07
N ALA A 24 -0.28 8.76 5.05
CA ALA A 24 1.17 8.69 5.16
C ALA A 24 1.85 10.06 5.30
N GLN A 25 1.19 11.13 4.81
CA GLN A 25 1.65 12.51 4.96
C GLN A 25 1.17 13.17 6.27
N ASP A 26 0.36 12.47 7.06
CA ASP A 26 -0.10 12.96 8.36
C ASP A 26 1.11 13.19 9.31
N PRO A 27 1.27 14.40 9.87
CA PRO A 27 2.38 14.70 10.79
C PRO A 27 2.45 13.78 12.01
N ALA A 28 1.32 13.25 12.49
CA ALA A 28 1.28 12.28 13.57
C ALA A 28 1.83 10.92 13.14
N MET A 29 1.54 10.49 11.92
CA MET A 29 2.07 9.25 11.33
C MET A 29 3.59 9.35 11.14
N GLN A 30 4.05 10.48 10.60
CA GLN A 30 5.48 10.79 10.49
C GLN A 30 6.17 10.86 11.86
N LYS A 31 5.53 11.43 12.88
CA LYS A 31 6.09 11.48 14.24
C LYS A 31 6.19 10.10 14.89
N GLN A 32 5.23 9.22 14.63
CA GLN A 32 5.16 7.89 15.25
C GLN A 32 6.05 6.86 14.55
N HIS A 33 6.20 6.96 13.23
CA HIS A 33 6.90 5.98 12.41
C HIS A 33 8.19 6.52 11.75
N GLY A 34 8.46 7.82 11.87
CA GLY A 34 9.73 8.44 11.51
C GLY A 34 10.09 8.24 10.03
N PRO A 35 11.39 8.06 9.72
CA PRO A 35 11.89 7.89 8.35
C PRO A 35 11.29 6.69 7.61
N ALA A 36 10.75 5.70 8.32
CA ALA A 36 10.12 4.56 7.70
C ALA A 36 8.85 4.96 6.95
N ALA A 37 8.06 5.92 7.47
CA ALA A 37 6.87 6.41 6.79
C ALA A 37 7.21 7.16 5.48
N GLU A 38 8.32 7.90 5.47
CA GLU A 38 8.81 8.63 4.28
C GLU A 38 9.45 7.71 3.24
N SER A 39 9.83 6.49 3.64
CA SER A 39 10.52 5.53 2.77
C SER A 39 9.55 4.65 1.96
N PHE A 40 8.25 4.76 2.21
CA PHE A 40 7.24 4.11 1.37
C PHE A 40 7.15 4.80 0.00
N GLU A 41 7.14 3.98 -1.04
CA GLU A 41 7.00 4.43 -2.42
C GLU A 41 5.53 4.32 -2.86
N PRO A 42 5.09 5.11 -3.85
CA PRO A 42 3.72 5.02 -4.40
C PRO A 42 3.28 3.59 -4.75
N GLU A 43 4.21 2.79 -5.27
CA GLU A 43 3.99 1.38 -5.66
C GLU A 43 3.62 0.48 -4.48
N ASP A 44 4.08 0.77 -3.26
CA ASP A 44 3.75 -0.03 -2.08
C ASP A 44 2.27 0.11 -1.72
N TYR A 45 1.74 1.33 -1.83
CA TYR A 45 0.33 1.61 -1.60
C TYR A 45 -0.53 0.98 -2.68
N GLU A 46 -0.07 0.98 -3.93
CA GLU A 46 -0.74 0.27 -5.03
C GLU A 46 -0.80 -1.24 -4.78
N HIS A 47 0.30 -1.85 -4.33
CA HIS A 47 0.34 -3.27 -3.96
C HIS A 47 -0.58 -3.58 -2.78
N LEU A 48 -0.63 -2.72 -1.75
CA LEU A 48 -1.55 -2.88 -0.61
C LEU A 48 -3.01 -2.84 -1.04
N ILE A 49 -3.39 -1.90 -1.91
CA ILE A 49 -4.76 -1.78 -2.41
C ILE A 49 -5.10 -2.97 -3.30
N ALA A 50 -4.20 -3.35 -4.21
CA ALA A 50 -4.40 -4.50 -5.08
C ALA A 50 -4.57 -5.79 -4.26
N LEU A 51 -3.82 -5.96 -3.18
CA LEU A 51 -3.95 -7.08 -2.26
C LEU A 51 -5.31 -7.05 -1.55
N ALA A 52 -5.72 -5.91 -0.99
CA ALA A 52 -7.00 -5.77 -0.33
C ALA A 52 -8.18 -6.05 -1.28
N TRP A 53 -8.13 -5.56 -2.51
CA TRP A 53 -9.18 -5.78 -3.52
C TRP A 53 -9.27 -7.25 -3.95
N ARG A 54 -8.13 -7.90 -4.14
CA ARG A 54 -8.06 -9.31 -4.55
C ARG A 54 -8.73 -10.23 -3.54
N TYR A 55 -8.62 -9.88 -2.26
CA TYR A 55 -9.12 -10.68 -1.14
C TYR A 55 -10.40 -10.11 -0.51
N GLN A 56 -11.03 -9.08 -1.10
CA GLN A 56 -12.16 -8.38 -0.48
C GLN A 56 -13.41 -9.27 -0.26
N PHE A 57 -13.56 -10.32 -1.08
CA PHE A 57 -14.65 -11.30 -1.01
C PHE A 57 -14.17 -12.69 -0.59
N ASP A 58 -12.89 -12.84 -0.21
CA ASP A 58 -12.37 -14.12 0.24
C ASP A 58 -12.71 -14.31 1.72
N ASP A 59 -13.48 -15.36 2.03
CA ASP A 59 -13.85 -15.70 3.40
C ASP A 59 -12.63 -16.18 4.21
N ASP A 60 -11.60 -16.70 3.52
CA ASP A 60 -10.38 -17.18 4.14
C ASP A 60 -9.31 -16.07 4.24
N ARG A 61 -9.32 -15.38 5.38
CA ARG A 61 -8.32 -14.35 5.70
C ARG A 61 -6.89 -14.88 5.87
N SER A 62 -6.66 -16.19 5.89
CA SER A 62 -5.32 -16.75 6.07
C SER A 62 -4.42 -16.44 4.86
N LYS A 63 -4.97 -16.49 3.64
CA LYS A 63 -4.25 -16.17 2.40
C LYS A 63 -3.87 -14.70 2.34
N PHE A 64 -4.83 -13.80 2.62
CA PHE A 64 -4.59 -12.37 2.71
C PHE A 64 -3.47 -12.06 3.72
N LYS A 65 -3.53 -12.63 4.93
CA LYS A 65 -2.51 -12.42 5.96
C LYS A 65 -1.13 -12.92 5.55
N ARG A 66 -1.06 -14.05 4.83
CA ARG A 66 0.21 -14.59 4.34
C ARG A 66 0.84 -13.64 3.32
N GLU A 67 0.10 -13.26 2.28
CA GLU A 67 0.61 -12.34 1.27
C GLU A 67 0.89 -10.94 1.82
N LEU A 68 0.11 -10.47 2.80
CA LEU A 68 0.38 -9.19 3.46
C LEU A 68 1.73 -9.22 4.21
N ARG A 69 2.07 -10.34 4.84
CA ARG A 69 3.38 -10.51 5.51
C ARG A 69 4.52 -10.52 4.50
N GLU A 70 4.35 -11.22 3.38
CA GLU A 70 5.35 -11.26 2.30
C GLU A 70 5.58 -9.86 1.73
N LEU A 71 4.51 -9.10 1.48
CA LEU A 71 4.59 -7.71 1.04
C LEU A 71 5.29 -6.82 2.08
N GLN A 72 4.92 -6.95 3.36
CA GLN A 72 5.55 -6.21 4.45
C GLN A 72 7.04 -6.50 4.54
N GLU A 73 7.45 -7.77 4.44
CA GLU A 73 8.85 -8.18 4.48
C GLU A 73 9.64 -7.59 3.30
N HIS A 74 9.06 -7.66 2.09
CA HIS A 74 9.66 -7.06 0.91
C HIS A 74 9.88 -5.55 1.04
N VAL A 75 8.83 -4.81 1.44
CA VAL A 75 8.89 -3.36 1.62
C VAL A 75 9.89 -3.01 2.74
N SER A 76 9.86 -3.75 3.85
CA SER A 76 10.78 -3.52 4.98
C SER A 76 12.23 -3.73 4.58
N ASN A 77 12.55 -4.82 3.86
CA ASN A 77 13.89 -5.10 3.37
C ASN A 77 14.39 -4.02 2.39
N ARG A 78 13.52 -3.54 1.50
CA ARG A 78 13.85 -2.46 0.56
C ARG A 78 14.12 -1.14 1.30
N ILE A 79 13.27 -0.79 2.27
CA ILE A 79 13.44 0.42 3.10
C ILE A 79 14.75 0.35 3.88
N LEU A 80 15.02 -0.77 4.56
CA LEU A 80 16.25 -0.98 5.32
C LEU A 80 17.49 -0.87 4.43
N ALA A 81 17.51 -1.56 3.29
CA ALA A 81 18.62 -1.47 2.34
C ALA A 81 18.89 -0.03 1.87
N ARG A 82 17.84 0.77 1.67
CA ARG A 82 17.97 2.18 1.27
C ARG A 82 18.49 3.06 2.39
N LEU A 83 18.04 2.82 3.62
CA LEU A 83 18.52 3.53 4.80
C LEU A 83 20.01 3.20 5.08
N GLU A 84 20.42 1.95 4.88
CA GLU A 84 21.82 1.51 5.00
C GLU A 84 22.74 2.14 3.94
N LEU A 85 22.24 2.42 2.74
CA LEU A 85 23.00 3.07 1.67
C LEU A 85 23.11 4.60 1.82
N ASN A 86 22.20 5.21 2.57
CA ASN A 86 22.10 6.66 2.76
C ASN A 86 22.57 7.15 4.15
N GLY A 87 22.95 6.23 5.05
CA GLY A 87 23.50 6.51 6.38
C GLY A 87 25.02 6.47 6.40
#